data_AF-A0A3Q0FYX6-F1
#
_entry.id   AF-A0A3Q0FYX6-F1
#
_cell.length_a   1.000
_cell.length_b   1.000
_cell.length_c   1.000
_cell.angle_alpha   90.00
_cell.angle_beta   90.00
_cell.angle_gamma   90.00
#
_symmetry.space_group_name_H-M   'P 1'
#
loop_
_entity.id
_entity.type
_entity.pdbx_description
1 polymer ?
#
loop_
_entity_poly.entity_id
_entity_poly.type
_entity_poly.pdbx_seq_one_letter_code
_entity_poly.pdbx_strand_id
1 'polypeptide(L)'
;MVECFAHLAQDPACRAIVLSGAGKLFTAGIDLAEMASVFMMAEGDDTARRAWHLRKKIREYQERVTCPKPVIAAVHGACIGAGVDLISACDIRYCTEDAWFKSKEVDIGLAADVGTLQRLPRIMGNRR
;
A
#
# COMPACT_ATOMS: atom_id res chain seq x y z
N MET A 1 -5.95 -9.35 3.38
CA MET A 1 -5.60 -9.00 1.99
C MET A 1 -4.67 -10.03 1.36
N VAL A 2 -3.50 -10.33 1.96
CA VAL A 2 -2.57 -11.37 1.48
C VAL A 2 -3.26 -12.70 1.21
N GLU A 3 -4.03 -13.23 2.18
CA GLU A 3 -4.77 -14.49 2.02
C GLU A 3 -5.82 -14.43 0.90
N CYS A 4 -6.52 -13.31 0.76
CA CYS A 4 -7.51 -13.11 -0.30
C CYS A 4 -6.85 -13.15 -1.68
N PHE A 5 -5.73 -12.43 -1.86
CA PHE A 5 -4.95 -12.46 -3.10
C PHE A 5 -4.33 -13.83 -3.38
N ALA A 6 -3.84 -14.54 -2.35
CA ALA A 6 -3.31 -15.88 -2.49
C ALA A 6 -4.40 -16.89 -2.93
N HIS A 7 -5.60 -16.78 -2.38
CA HIS A 7 -6.75 -17.58 -2.79
C HIS A 7 -7.18 -17.25 -4.22
N LEU A 8 -7.40 -15.96 -4.53
CA LEU A 8 -7.80 -15.52 -5.86
C LEU A 8 -6.73 -15.82 -6.92
N ALA A 9 -5.45 -15.89 -6.57
CA ALA A 9 -4.39 -16.28 -7.50
C ALA A 9 -4.55 -17.74 -7.98
N GLN A 10 -5.06 -18.62 -7.12
CA GLN A 10 -5.20 -20.06 -7.41
C GLN A 10 -6.56 -20.44 -8.01
N ASP A 11 -7.59 -19.61 -7.83
CA ASP A 11 -8.94 -19.89 -8.32
C ASP A 11 -9.04 -19.82 -9.85
N PRO A 12 -9.23 -20.93 -10.60
CA PRO A 12 -9.28 -20.89 -12.06
C PRO A 12 -10.47 -20.08 -12.63
N ALA A 13 -11.54 -19.87 -11.85
CA ALA A 13 -12.70 -19.08 -12.26
C ALA A 13 -12.42 -17.56 -12.21
N CYS A 14 -11.54 -17.12 -11.30
CA CYS A 14 -11.11 -15.73 -11.23
C CYS A 14 -10.13 -15.40 -12.37
N ARG A 15 -10.45 -14.38 -13.18
CA ARG A 15 -9.61 -13.94 -14.31
C ARG A 15 -9.00 -12.55 -14.12
N ALA A 16 -9.59 -11.72 -13.27
CA ALA A 16 -9.12 -10.40 -12.90
C ALA A 16 -9.67 -10.05 -11.50
N ILE A 17 -9.01 -9.11 -10.83
CA ILE A 17 -9.35 -8.67 -9.48
C ILE A 17 -9.66 -7.17 -9.52
N VAL A 18 -10.81 -6.76 -8.97
CA VAL A 18 -11.12 -5.35 -8.73
C VAL A 18 -10.94 -5.05 -7.24
N LEU A 19 -10.03 -4.12 -6.93
CA LEU A 19 -9.78 -3.63 -5.59
C LEU A 19 -10.48 -2.28 -5.41
N SER A 20 -11.42 -2.21 -4.47
CA SER A 20 -12.15 -0.99 -4.10
C SER A 20 -12.28 -0.87 -2.59
N GLY A 21 -12.46 0.35 -2.10
CA GLY A 21 -12.76 0.64 -0.70
C GLY A 21 -14.25 0.57 -0.40
N ALA A 22 -14.62 0.30 0.84
CA ALA A 22 -16.01 0.41 1.29
C ALA A 22 -16.25 1.78 1.95
N GLY A 23 -17.42 2.37 1.72
CA GLY A 23 -17.83 3.64 2.33
C GLY A 23 -17.48 4.87 1.50
N LYS A 24 -17.31 6.03 2.15
CA LYS A 24 -17.18 7.35 1.49
C LYS A 24 -15.83 7.61 0.84
N LEU A 25 -14.77 6.97 1.35
CA LEU A 25 -13.40 7.13 0.88
C LEU A 25 -12.87 5.77 0.46
N PHE A 26 -11.93 5.73 -0.49
CA PHE A 26 -11.23 4.50 -0.82
C PHE A 26 -10.38 4.01 0.36
N THR A 27 -9.50 4.85 0.91
CA THR A 27 -8.77 4.55 2.16
C THR A 27 -8.11 5.79 2.77
N ALA A 28 -8.08 5.84 4.10
CA ALA A 28 -7.33 6.85 4.86
C ALA A 28 -5.84 6.48 5.08
N GLY A 29 -5.41 5.29 4.64
CA GLY A 29 -4.04 4.80 4.80
C GLY A 29 -3.84 3.94 6.05
N ILE A 30 -2.60 3.88 6.53
CA ILE A 30 -2.25 3.14 7.76
C ILE A 30 -2.79 3.88 8.98
N ASP A 31 -3.31 3.12 9.95
CA ASP A 31 -3.66 3.62 11.26
C ASP A 31 -2.39 4.08 12.01
N LEU A 32 -2.33 5.36 12.35
CA LEU A 32 -1.15 5.95 13.00
C LEU A 32 -0.94 5.42 14.43
N ALA A 33 -1.99 5.03 15.14
CA ALA A 33 -1.85 4.41 16.47
C ALA A 33 -1.26 3.00 16.35
N GLU A 34 -1.68 2.22 15.35
CA GLU A 34 -1.07 0.93 15.04
C GLU A 34 0.40 1.12 14.61
N MET A 35 0.68 2.14 13.79
CA MET A 35 2.03 2.46 13.33
C MET A 35 2.97 2.85 14.48
N ALA A 36 2.47 3.63 15.45
CA ALA A 36 3.24 4.01 16.64
C ALA A 36 3.72 2.76 17.40
N SER A 37 2.87 1.73 17.51
CA SER A 37 3.27 0.48 18.15
C SER A 37 4.44 -0.22 17.43
N VAL A 38 4.50 -0.12 16.09
CA VAL A 38 5.58 -0.69 15.25
C VAL A 38 6.91 0.05 15.47
N PHE A 39 6.87 1.39 15.59
CA PHE A 39 8.08 2.19 15.87
C PHE A 39 8.58 2.06 17.31
N MET A 40 7.66 1.82 18.24
CA MET A 40 7.95 1.58 19.66
C MET A 40 8.27 0.09 19.96
N MET A 41 8.45 -0.77 18.94
CA MET A 41 8.76 -2.18 19.15
C MET A 41 10.12 -2.40 19.84
N ALA A 42 10.05 -3.30 20.83
CA ALA A 42 11.09 -3.92 21.66
C ALA A 42 11.92 -2.97 22.55
N GLU A 43 11.38 -2.67 23.74
CA GLU A 43 12.23 -2.28 24.87
C GLU A 43 13.37 -3.31 25.02
N GLY A 44 14.62 -2.84 24.94
CA GLY A 44 15.82 -3.66 25.09
C GLY A 44 16.54 -4.08 23.80
N ASP A 45 15.98 -3.83 22.61
CA ASP A 45 16.69 -4.07 21.34
C ASP A 45 17.57 -2.89 20.91
N ASP A 46 18.73 -3.20 20.34
CA ASP A 46 19.58 -2.22 19.69
C ASP A 46 19.00 -1.74 18.34
N THR A 47 19.57 -0.67 17.81
CA THR A 47 19.09 -0.04 16.57
C THR A 47 19.09 -0.99 15.37
N ALA A 48 20.03 -1.93 15.28
CA ALA A 48 20.12 -2.85 14.16
C ALA A 48 18.99 -3.89 14.20
N ARG A 49 18.69 -4.44 15.39
CA ARG A 49 17.54 -5.35 15.57
C ARG A 49 16.21 -4.68 15.27
N ARG A 50 16.00 -3.46 15.77
CA ARG A 50 14.80 -2.65 15.46
C ARG A 50 14.63 -2.43 13.96
N ALA A 51 15.70 -2.06 13.27
CA ALA A 51 15.69 -1.90 11.81
C ALA A 51 15.36 -3.21 11.07
N TRP A 52 15.84 -4.35 11.57
CA TRP A 52 15.55 -5.66 10.99
C TRP A 52 14.07 -6.04 11.13
N HIS A 53 13.48 -5.80 12.30
CA HIS A 53 12.05 -6.03 12.53
C HIS A 53 11.19 -5.13 11.64
N LEU A 54 11.52 -3.83 11.57
CA LEU A 54 10.83 -2.88 10.70
C LEU A 54 10.93 -3.31 9.22
N ARG A 55 12.12 -3.72 8.76
CA ARG A 55 12.31 -4.23 7.39
C ARG A 55 11.41 -5.42 7.09
N LYS A 56 11.28 -6.38 8.01
CA LYS A 56 10.39 -7.53 7.84
C LYS A 56 8.94 -7.06 7.66
N LYS A 57 8.50 -6.13 8.50
CA LYS A 57 7.15 -5.56 8.44
C LYS A 57 6.90 -4.80 7.13
N ILE A 58 7.83 -3.99 6.68
CA ILE A 58 7.75 -3.27 5.39
C ILE A 58 7.58 -4.26 4.23
N ARG A 59 8.35 -5.37 4.21
CA ARG A 59 8.21 -6.40 3.18
C ARG A 59 6.82 -7.03 3.17
N GLU A 60 6.26 -7.32 4.35
CA GLU A 60 4.88 -7.81 4.46
C GLU A 60 3.87 -6.80 3.86
N TYR A 61 4.11 -5.49 3.95
CA TYR A 61 3.29 -4.47 3.26
C TYR A 61 3.50 -4.45 1.75
N GLN A 62 4.75 -4.54 1.29
CA GLN A 62 5.11 -4.54 -0.13
C GLN A 62 4.51 -5.72 -0.91
N GLU A 63 4.30 -6.87 -0.24
CA GLU A 63 3.81 -8.12 -0.85
C GLU A 63 2.28 -8.25 -0.84
N ARG A 64 1.53 -7.30 -0.24
CA ARG A 64 0.06 -7.36 -0.09
C ARG A 64 -0.72 -7.46 -1.39
N VAL A 65 -0.19 -6.92 -2.49
CA VAL A 65 -0.77 -6.99 -3.84
C VAL A 65 0.23 -7.72 -4.74
N THR A 66 0.21 -9.04 -4.66
CA THR A 66 0.98 -9.93 -5.52
C THR A 66 0.02 -10.95 -6.12
N CYS A 67 -0.22 -10.88 -7.42
CA CYS A 67 -1.09 -11.81 -8.13
C CYS A 67 -0.58 -12.02 -9.56
N PRO A 68 -0.63 -13.24 -10.11
CA PRO A 68 -0.38 -13.46 -11.54
C PRO A 68 -1.54 -12.97 -12.43
N LYS A 69 -2.65 -12.53 -11.84
CA LYS A 69 -3.85 -12.07 -12.54
C LYS A 69 -3.94 -10.55 -12.52
N PRO A 70 -4.51 -9.91 -13.56
CA PRO A 70 -4.67 -8.47 -13.59
C PRO A 70 -5.44 -7.92 -12.38
N VAL A 71 -4.89 -6.89 -11.75
CA VAL A 71 -5.47 -6.17 -10.61
C VAL A 71 -5.81 -4.74 -11.01
N ILE A 72 -7.09 -4.39 -10.86
CA ILE A 72 -7.63 -3.07 -11.19
C ILE A 72 -8.02 -2.37 -9.88
N ALA A 73 -7.39 -1.23 -9.58
CA ALA A 73 -7.84 -0.35 -8.50
C ALA A 73 -8.97 0.54 -8.99
N ALA A 74 -10.11 0.52 -8.29
CA ALA A 74 -11.23 1.43 -8.49
C ALA A 74 -11.31 2.39 -7.29
N VAL A 75 -10.88 3.64 -7.49
CA VAL A 75 -10.65 4.61 -6.42
C VAL A 75 -11.73 5.69 -6.42
N HIS A 76 -12.41 5.88 -5.29
CA HIS A 76 -13.33 6.99 -5.05
C HIS A 76 -12.91 7.79 -3.82
N GLY A 77 -13.21 9.09 -3.82
CA GLY A 77 -12.86 9.96 -2.70
C GLY A 77 -11.35 9.95 -2.39
N ALA A 78 -11.00 9.85 -1.10
CA ALA A 78 -9.60 9.95 -0.68
C ALA A 78 -8.82 8.63 -0.79
N CYS A 79 -7.59 8.71 -1.28
CA CYS A 79 -6.59 7.66 -1.22
C CYS A 79 -5.28 8.21 -0.63
N ILE A 80 -5.00 7.86 0.62
CA ILE A 80 -3.99 8.53 1.45
C ILE A 80 -2.89 7.57 1.88
N GLY A 81 -1.64 8.04 1.88
CA GLY A 81 -0.45 7.37 2.39
C GLY A 81 -0.26 5.97 1.81
N ALA A 82 -0.24 4.95 2.66
CA ALA A 82 -0.21 3.54 2.28
C ALA A 82 -1.30 3.10 1.28
N GLY A 83 -2.39 3.85 1.13
CA GLY A 83 -3.34 3.67 0.04
C GLY A 83 -2.73 3.94 -1.34
N VAL A 84 -1.93 5.00 -1.45
CA VAL A 84 -1.16 5.32 -2.65
C VAL A 84 -0.12 4.24 -2.93
N ASP A 85 0.58 3.76 -1.89
CA ASP A 85 1.49 2.62 -2.01
C ASP A 85 0.77 1.37 -2.53
N LEU A 86 -0.42 1.09 -2.00
CA LEU A 86 -1.23 -0.06 -2.37
C LEU A 86 -1.63 -0.03 -3.85
N ILE A 87 -2.23 1.07 -4.32
CA ILE A 87 -2.68 1.17 -5.72
C ILE A 87 -1.51 1.29 -6.71
N SER A 88 -0.33 1.69 -6.24
CA SER A 88 0.90 1.68 -7.04
C SER A 88 1.34 0.26 -7.42
N ALA A 89 0.89 -0.75 -6.67
CA ALA A 89 1.16 -2.16 -6.96
C ALA A 89 0.11 -2.82 -7.88
N CYS A 90 -1.02 -2.16 -8.15
CA CYS A 90 -2.02 -2.65 -9.11
C CYS A 90 -1.54 -2.48 -10.57
N ASP A 91 -2.16 -3.18 -11.51
CA ASP A 91 -1.84 -3.03 -12.94
C ASP A 91 -2.51 -1.79 -13.53
N ILE A 92 -3.80 -1.61 -13.25
CA ILE A 92 -4.65 -0.52 -13.76
C ILE A 92 -5.24 0.26 -12.58
N ARG A 93 -5.41 1.57 -12.75
CA ARG A 93 -6.07 2.46 -11.78
C ARG A 93 -7.15 3.27 -12.49
N TYR A 94 -8.39 3.11 -12.07
CA TYR A 94 -9.50 4.00 -12.39
C TYR A 94 -9.85 4.82 -11.16
N CYS A 95 -10.28 6.06 -11.39
CA CYS A 95 -10.73 6.93 -10.31
C CYS A 95 -11.97 7.72 -10.70
N THR A 96 -12.78 8.08 -9.70
CA THR A 96 -13.85 9.06 -9.88
C THR A 96 -13.25 10.45 -10.11
N GLU A 97 -14.00 11.34 -10.76
CA GLU A 97 -13.53 12.69 -11.08
C GLU A 97 -13.17 13.51 -9.83
N ASP A 98 -13.83 13.23 -8.71
CA ASP A 98 -13.63 13.86 -7.41
C ASP A 98 -12.61 13.14 -6.51
N ALA A 99 -12.00 12.05 -6.98
CA ALA A 99 -11.00 11.33 -6.20
C ALA A 99 -9.71 12.15 -6.06
N TRP A 100 -9.04 12.00 -4.92
CA TRP A 100 -7.77 12.67 -4.66
C TRP A 100 -6.78 11.78 -3.93
N PHE A 101 -5.50 12.03 -4.17
CA PHE A 101 -4.40 11.19 -3.73
C PHE A 101 -3.39 12.01 -2.93
N LYS A 102 -2.87 11.46 -1.84
CA LYS A 102 -1.85 12.14 -1.05
C LYS A 102 -0.88 11.18 -0.36
N SER A 103 0.39 11.25 -0.72
CA SER A 103 1.46 10.70 0.12
C SER A 103 1.61 11.60 1.35
N LYS A 104 1.56 10.99 2.54
CA LYS A 104 1.54 11.67 3.85
C LYS A 104 2.74 11.33 4.72
N GLU A 105 3.58 10.41 4.25
CA GLU A 105 4.74 9.88 4.97
C GLU A 105 5.73 11.00 5.31
N VAL A 106 5.98 11.93 4.38
CA VAL A 106 6.88 13.06 4.59
C VAL A 106 6.37 14.02 5.66
N ASP A 107 5.05 14.22 5.75
CA ASP A 107 4.42 15.10 6.74
C ASP A 107 4.64 14.58 8.19
N ILE A 108 4.95 13.29 8.34
CA ILE A 108 5.26 12.65 9.63
C ILE A 108 6.74 12.25 9.77
N GLY A 109 7.60 12.78 8.90
CA GLY A 109 9.06 12.55 8.97
C GLY A 109 9.50 11.16 8.50
N LEU A 110 8.69 10.48 7.70
CA LEU A 110 9.00 9.16 7.13
C LEU A 110 9.25 9.23 5.63
N ALA A 111 10.16 8.39 5.16
CA ALA A 111 10.27 8.08 3.74
C ALA A 111 9.20 7.04 3.38
N ALA A 112 8.56 7.19 2.21
CA ALA A 112 7.60 6.18 1.76
C ALA A 112 8.32 4.89 1.36
N ASP A 113 8.03 3.80 2.07
CA ASP A 113 8.81 2.55 2.01
C ASP A 113 7.99 1.33 1.55
N VAL A 114 6.67 1.45 1.41
CA VAL A 114 5.77 0.35 1.01
C VAL A 114 5.62 0.21 -0.52
N GLY A 115 6.01 1.21 -1.31
CA GLY A 115 6.00 1.06 -2.77
C GLY A 115 6.04 2.33 -3.60
N THR A 116 5.60 3.45 -3.03
CA THR A 116 5.46 4.73 -3.71
C THR A 116 6.76 5.14 -4.40
N LEU A 117 7.88 5.13 -3.67
CA LEU A 117 9.18 5.56 -4.22
C LEU A 117 9.66 4.66 -5.36
N GLN A 118 9.36 3.36 -5.31
CA GLN A 118 9.84 2.39 -6.30
C GLN A 118 8.94 2.33 -7.55
N ARG A 119 7.62 2.51 -7.38
CA ARG A 119 6.61 2.27 -8.42
C ARG A 119 6.09 3.56 -9.07
N LEU A 120 5.83 4.62 -8.29
CA LEU A 120 5.24 5.85 -8.85
C LEU A 120 6.07 6.51 -9.96
N PRO A 121 7.41 6.60 -9.88
CA PRO A 121 8.19 7.20 -10.96
C PRO A 121 7.98 6.52 -12.32
N ARG A 122 7.67 5.21 -12.32
CA ARG A 122 7.34 4.46 -13.54
C ARG A 122 5.90 4.66 -13.99
N ILE A 123 4.98 4.87 -13.04
CA ILE A 123 3.54 5.05 -13.31
C ILE A 123 3.25 6.45 -13.87
N MET A 124 3.78 7.50 -13.25
CA MET A 124 3.48 8.88 -13.62
C MET A 124 4.49 9.47 -14.62
N GLY A 125 5.59 8.73 -14.86
CA GLY A 125 6.77 9.24 -15.53
C GLY A 125 7.60 10.13 -14.59
N ASN A 126 8.91 10.11 -14.78
CA ASN A 126 9.83 10.98 -14.04
C ASN A 126 10.01 12.30 -14.80
N ARG A 127 9.01 13.19 -14.75
CA ARG A 127 9.20 14.56 -15.22
C ARG A 127 9.70 15.42 -14.06
N ARG A 128 10.87 16.02 -14.25
CA ARG A 128 11.40 17.08 -13.40
C ARG A 128 10.56 18.34 -13.55
#